data_AF-A0A3M0ZXG9-F1
#
_entry.id   AF-A0A3M0ZXG9-F1
#
_cell.length_a   1.000
_cell.length_b   1.000
_cell.length_c   1.000
_cell.angle_alpha   90.00
_cell.angle_beta   90.00
_cell.angle_gamma   90.00
#
_symmetry.space_group_name_H-M   'P 1'
#
loop_
_entity.id
_entity.type
_entity.pdbx_description
1 polymer ?
#
loop_
_entity_poly.entity_id
_entity_poly.type
_entity_poly.pdbx_seq_one_letter_code
_entity_poly.pdbx_strand_id
1 'polypeptide(L)'
;AGIEGLERIRFTTSHPNDMSDDLIAAFGECEKLMPYLHLPVQSGSDRILKAMNRRHRAADYVALIERIRAARPDILISGDFIVGFPGESEEDFEATLDLVRTVGYGQAFSFKYSPRPGTPAAERPQLPEEVKAERLARLQALLDAQARATQEAMVGRELSVLFEKPGRMEGQLVGRSEYLHAVHAVADPSLIGQIARVRITRSAPHSLAGELV
;
A
#
# COMPACT_ATOMS: atom_id res chain seq x y z
N ALA A 1 11.75 -5.06 -19.81
CA ALA A 1 12.35 -3.77 -19.38
C ALA A 1 12.94 -2.94 -20.53
N GLY A 2 13.41 -3.54 -21.63
CA GLY A 2 14.11 -2.83 -22.73
C GLY A 2 13.26 -1.94 -23.67
N ILE A 3 12.12 -1.43 -23.21
CA ILE A 3 11.32 -0.46 -23.99
C ILE A 3 11.98 0.92 -23.85
N GLU A 4 12.41 1.51 -24.96
CA GLU A 4 12.99 2.85 -25.01
C GLU A 4 11.95 3.91 -24.58
N GLY A 5 12.38 4.92 -23.82
CA GLY A 5 11.51 5.98 -23.29
C GLY A 5 10.58 5.57 -22.14
N LEU A 6 10.46 4.27 -21.81
CA LEU A 6 9.74 3.83 -20.61
C LEU A 6 10.63 3.96 -19.38
N GLU A 7 10.30 4.89 -18.49
CA GLU A 7 11.10 5.16 -17.29
C GLU A 7 10.66 4.39 -16.04
N ARG A 8 9.36 4.18 -15.84
CA ARG A 8 8.84 3.47 -14.66
C ARG A 8 7.66 2.56 -14.98
N ILE A 9 7.58 1.45 -14.25
CA ILE A 9 6.53 0.44 -14.30
C ILE A 9 5.96 0.33 -12.90
N ARG A 10 4.65 0.55 -12.78
CA ARG A 10 3.89 0.24 -11.58
C ARG A 10 3.22 -1.11 -11.77
N PHE A 11 3.53 -2.06 -10.91
CA PHE A 11 2.81 -3.32 -10.85
C PHE A 11 1.69 -3.25 -9.79
N THR A 12 0.55 -3.84 -10.08
CA THR A 12 -0.59 -3.92 -9.15
C THR A 12 -1.29 -5.25 -9.40
N THR A 13 -1.47 -6.05 -8.35
CA THR A 13 -2.23 -7.30 -8.41
C THR A 13 -3.38 -7.25 -7.40
N SER A 14 -4.38 -8.10 -7.60
CA SER A 14 -5.51 -8.29 -6.68
C SER A 14 -5.39 -9.55 -5.82
N HIS A 15 -4.37 -10.39 -6.07
CA HIS A 15 -4.23 -11.68 -5.42
C HIS A 15 -2.77 -12.04 -5.08
N PRO A 16 -2.46 -12.38 -3.81
CA PRO A 16 -1.11 -12.78 -3.39
C PRO A 16 -0.56 -13.99 -4.15
N ASN A 17 -1.42 -14.96 -4.46
CA ASN A 17 -1.04 -16.17 -5.20
C ASN A 17 -0.53 -15.92 -6.63
N ASP A 18 -0.69 -14.71 -7.18
CA ASP A 18 -0.17 -14.37 -8.51
C ASP A 18 1.33 -13.99 -8.46
N MET A 19 1.93 -13.94 -7.25
CA MET A 19 3.35 -13.65 -7.05
C MET A 19 4.22 -14.90 -7.26
N SER A 20 4.52 -15.19 -8.52
CA SER A 20 5.51 -16.21 -8.89
C SER A 20 6.95 -15.79 -8.55
N ASP A 21 7.86 -16.76 -8.53
CA ASP A 21 9.29 -16.54 -8.26
C ASP A 21 9.92 -15.58 -9.27
N ASP A 22 9.58 -15.71 -10.56
CA ASP A 22 10.05 -14.81 -11.62
C ASP A 22 9.56 -13.36 -11.40
N LEU A 23 8.33 -13.18 -10.90
CA LEU A 23 7.80 -11.85 -10.60
C LEU A 23 8.47 -11.24 -9.36
N ILE A 24 8.76 -12.05 -8.35
CA ILE A 24 9.54 -11.62 -7.18
C ILE A 24 10.95 -11.21 -7.61
N ALA A 25 11.62 -12.01 -8.43
CA ALA A 25 12.95 -11.70 -8.97
C ALA A 25 12.93 -10.39 -9.79
N ALA A 26 11.88 -10.18 -10.59
CA ALA A 26 11.72 -8.94 -11.36
C ALA A 26 11.70 -7.68 -10.48
N PHE A 27 11.17 -7.74 -9.25
CA PHE A 27 11.25 -6.61 -8.31
C PHE A 27 12.69 -6.30 -7.89
N GLY A 28 13.58 -7.29 -7.81
CA GLY A 28 15.00 -7.08 -7.50
C GLY A 28 15.83 -6.65 -8.72
N GLU A 29 15.50 -7.15 -9.90
CA GLU A 29 16.34 -7.05 -11.10
C GLU A 29 15.92 -5.94 -12.08
N CYS A 30 14.63 -5.59 -12.13
CA CYS A 30 14.12 -4.60 -13.08
C CYS A 30 14.14 -3.20 -12.45
N GLU A 31 15.13 -2.38 -12.76
CA GLU A 31 15.24 -1.00 -12.24
C GLU A 31 14.03 -0.12 -12.54
N LYS A 32 13.35 -0.38 -13.67
CA LYS A 32 12.13 0.34 -14.06
C LYS A 32 10.93 -0.06 -13.19
N LEU A 33 10.96 -1.21 -12.53
CA LEU A 33 9.88 -1.64 -11.66
C LEU A 33 9.96 -0.87 -10.34
N MET A 34 8.92 -0.09 -10.07
CA MET A 34 8.87 0.76 -8.89
C MET A 34 8.95 -0.09 -7.61
N PRO A 35 9.63 0.39 -6.56
CA PRO A 35 9.71 -0.26 -5.25
C PRO A 35 8.41 -0.09 -4.45
N TYR A 36 7.28 -0.36 -5.09
CA TYR A 36 5.94 -0.29 -4.55
C TYR A 36 5.16 -1.51 -5.03
N LEU A 37 4.52 -2.22 -4.11
CA LEU A 37 3.66 -3.35 -4.42
C LEU A 37 2.36 -3.26 -3.64
N HIS A 38 1.26 -3.20 -4.37
CA HIS A 38 -0.08 -3.38 -3.81
C HIS A 38 -0.47 -4.87 -3.86
N LEU A 39 -0.58 -5.49 -2.69
CA LEU A 39 -0.80 -6.92 -2.50
C LEU A 39 -1.89 -7.19 -1.45
N PRO A 40 -3.18 -7.19 -1.85
CA PRO A 40 -4.30 -7.32 -0.92
C PRO A 40 -4.42 -8.70 -0.26
N VAL A 41 -4.41 -8.74 1.07
CA VAL A 41 -4.68 -9.96 1.86
C VAL A 41 -6.12 -10.03 2.38
N GLN A 42 -6.80 -8.89 2.53
CA GLN A 42 -8.17 -8.74 3.04
C GLN A 42 -8.36 -8.97 4.55
N SER A 43 -7.78 -10.03 5.13
CA SER A 43 -7.87 -10.34 6.56
C SER A 43 -6.61 -11.09 7.03
N GLY A 44 -6.29 -11.02 8.33
CA GLY A 44 -5.25 -11.84 8.94
C GLY A 44 -5.74 -13.15 9.57
N SER A 45 -7.05 -13.42 9.54
CA SER A 45 -7.60 -14.69 10.04
C SER A 45 -7.73 -15.73 8.93
N ASP A 46 -7.09 -16.88 9.08
CA ASP A 46 -7.23 -18.02 8.17
C ASP A 46 -8.70 -18.46 7.99
N ARG A 47 -9.50 -18.35 9.05
CA ARG A 47 -10.93 -18.71 9.02
C ARG A 47 -11.71 -17.73 8.16
N ILE A 48 -11.42 -16.43 8.27
CA ILE A 48 -12.07 -15.39 7.47
C ILE A 48 -11.56 -15.39 6.04
N LEU A 49 -10.25 -15.55 5.82
CA LEU A 49 -9.65 -15.76 4.51
C LEU A 49 -10.32 -16.91 3.76
N LYS A 50 -10.48 -18.07 4.41
CA LYS A 50 -11.21 -19.21 3.86
C LYS A 50 -12.66 -18.87 3.54
N ALA A 51 -13.35 -18.14 4.43
CA ALA A 51 -14.73 -17.71 4.20
C ALA A 51 -14.87 -16.67 3.07
N MET A 52 -13.82 -15.90 2.78
CA MET A 52 -13.69 -15.01 1.63
C MET A 52 -13.22 -15.74 0.36
N ASN A 53 -13.10 -17.08 0.39
CA ASN A 53 -12.61 -17.90 -0.72
C ASN A 53 -11.15 -17.57 -1.14
N ARG A 54 -10.32 -17.12 -0.18
CA ARG A 54 -8.87 -16.97 -0.37
C ARG A 54 -8.19 -18.33 -0.20
N ARG A 55 -7.23 -18.61 -1.09
CA ARG A 55 -6.46 -19.87 -1.13
C ARG A 55 -5.03 -19.69 -0.60
N HIS A 56 -4.92 -18.99 0.53
CA HIS A 56 -3.67 -18.80 1.28
C HIS A 56 -4.02 -18.56 2.76
N ARG A 57 -3.05 -18.80 3.62
CA ARG A 57 -3.09 -18.46 5.05
C ARG A 57 -2.32 -17.18 5.33
N ALA A 58 -2.51 -16.61 6.52
CA ALA A 58 -1.75 -15.46 6.98
C ALA A 58 -0.24 -15.75 7.00
N ALA A 59 0.16 -16.94 7.46
CA ALA A 59 1.56 -17.36 7.47
C ALA A 59 2.18 -17.45 6.06
N ASP A 60 1.41 -17.97 5.08
CA ASP A 60 1.86 -18.03 3.68
C ASP A 60 2.09 -16.63 3.12
N TYR A 61 1.20 -15.68 3.46
CA TYR A 61 1.32 -14.28 3.06
C TYR A 61 2.55 -13.62 3.70
N VAL A 62 2.82 -13.84 4.98
CA VAL A 62 4.01 -13.31 5.65
C VAL A 62 5.29 -13.83 4.99
N ALA A 63 5.38 -15.15 4.77
CA ALA A 63 6.53 -15.75 4.09
C ALA A 63 6.71 -15.19 2.66
N LEU A 64 5.62 -14.91 1.95
CA LEU A 64 5.68 -14.25 0.64
C LEU A 64 6.24 -12.83 0.75
N ILE A 65 5.77 -12.03 1.72
CA ILE A 65 6.30 -10.68 1.97
C ILE A 65 7.79 -10.70 2.29
N GLU A 66 8.26 -11.66 3.10
CA GLU A 66 9.68 -11.83 3.42
C GLU A 66 10.52 -12.10 2.18
N ARG A 67 10.06 -12.99 1.28
CA ARG A 67 10.73 -13.27 0.01
C ARG A 67 10.78 -12.04 -0.89
N ILE A 68 9.69 -11.27 -0.96
CA ILE A 68 9.64 -10.03 -1.74
C ILE A 68 10.63 -9.00 -1.19
N ARG A 69 10.70 -8.84 0.14
CA ARG A 69 11.67 -7.95 0.81
C ARG A 69 13.11 -8.40 0.63
N ALA A 70 13.36 -9.71 0.58
CA ALA A 70 14.69 -10.24 0.29
C ALA A 70 15.14 -9.86 -1.14
N ALA A 71 14.23 -9.89 -2.12
CA ALA A 71 14.51 -9.48 -3.49
C ALA A 71 14.60 -7.95 -3.66
N ARG A 72 13.74 -7.19 -2.95
CA ARG A 72 13.69 -5.71 -3.00
C ARG A 72 13.57 -5.12 -1.59
N PRO A 73 14.69 -4.86 -0.88
CA PRO A 73 14.68 -4.47 0.54
C PRO A 73 13.99 -3.14 0.86
N ASP A 74 13.98 -2.19 -0.08
CA ASP A 74 13.35 -0.88 0.08
C ASP A 74 11.87 -0.86 -0.36
N ILE A 75 11.26 -2.01 -0.68
CA ILE A 75 9.89 -2.07 -1.20
C ILE A 75 8.86 -1.54 -0.19
N LEU A 76 7.96 -0.68 -0.66
CA LEU A 76 6.77 -0.27 0.06
C LEU A 76 5.61 -1.23 -0.24
N ILE A 77 5.06 -1.84 0.80
CA ILE A 77 3.91 -2.72 0.70
C ILE A 77 2.62 -1.93 0.93
N SER A 78 1.65 -2.17 0.05
CA SER A 78 0.27 -1.72 0.20
C SER A 78 -0.71 -2.88 0.18
N GLY A 79 -1.87 -2.74 0.83
CA GLY A 79 -2.88 -3.78 0.86
C GLY A 79 -4.29 -3.25 1.13
N ASP A 80 -5.27 -4.14 0.97
CA ASP A 80 -6.67 -3.89 1.32
C ASP A 80 -7.09 -4.80 2.47
N PHE A 81 -7.94 -4.27 3.35
CA PHE A 81 -8.52 -4.95 4.48
C PHE A 81 -10.03 -4.77 4.55
N ILE A 82 -10.76 -5.82 4.91
CA ILE A 82 -12.20 -5.80 5.13
C ILE A 82 -12.46 -6.26 6.57
N VAL A 83 -13.05 -5.38 7.37
CA VAL A 83 -13.50 -5.70 8.73
C VAL A 83 -15.01 -5.96 8.76
N GLY A 84 -15.47 -6.70 9.77
CA GLY A 84 -16.89 -6.95 9.96
C GLY A 84 -17.46 -7.97 8.99
N PHE A 85 -16.62 -8.86 8.44
CA PHE A 85 -17.08 -9.93 7.56
C PHE A 85 -18.07 -10.84 8.31
N PRO A 86 -19.11 -11.40 7.66
CA PRO A 86 -20.12 -12.20 8.33
C PRO A 86 -19.52 -13.39 9.08
N GLY A 87 -19.71 -13.39 10.39
CA GLY A 87 -19.16 -14.37 11.33
C GLY A 87 -17.77 -14.06 11.87
N GLU A 88 -17.17 -12.88 11.62
CA GLU A 88 -15.89 -12.43 12.19
C GLU A 88 -15.97 -12.23 13.71
N SER A 89 -15.15 -12.97 14.46
CA SER A 89 -15.04 -12.81 15.92
C SER A 89 -13.97 -11.78 16.28
N GLU A 90 -13.84 -11.46 17.57
CA GLU A 90 -12.79 -10.56 18.04
C GLU A 90 -11.39 -11.16 17.85
N GLU A 91 -11.24 -12.47 18.00
CA GLU A 91 -9.98 -13.18 17.76
C GLU A 91 -9.54 -13.07 16.30
N ASP A 92 -10.47 -13.13 15.34
CA ASP A 92 -10.15 -12.97 13.92
C ASP A 92 -9.74 -11.53 13.57
N PHE A 93 -10.34 -10.57 14.26
CA PHE A 93 -9.99 -9.17 14.09
C PHE A 93 -8.61 -8.88 14.68
N GLU A 94 -8.30 -9.40 15.88
CA GLU A 94 -6.94 -9.29 16.45
C GLU A 94 -5.89 -9.98 15.58
N ALA A 95 -6.19 -11.15 14.99
CA ALA A 95 -5.30 -11.78 14.01
C ALA A 95 -5.04 -10.88 12.79
N THR A 96 -6.04 -10.07 12.39
CA THR A 96 -5.86 -9.07 11.33
C THR A 96 -4.94 -7.93 11.78
N LEU A 97 -5.08 -7.44 13.01
CA LEU A 97 -4.16 -6.43 13.57
C LEU A 97 -2.73 -6.97 13.71
N ASP A 98 -2.56 -8.23 14.12
CA ASP A 98 -1.25 -8.88 14.24
C ASP A 98 -0.56 -9.04 12.89
N LEU A 99 -1.31 -9.41 11.85
CA LEU A 99 -0.78 -9.44 10.49
C LEU A 99 -0.31 -8.05 10.05
N VAL A 100 -1.10 -7.01 10.30
CA VAL A 100 -0.74 -5.62 9.98
C VAL A 100 0.52 -5.19 10.74
N ARG A 101 0.62 -5.50 12.04
CA ARG A 101 1.83 -5.23 12.85
C ARG A 101 3.06 -5.93 12.30
N THR A 102 2.92 -7.20 11.92
CA THR A 102 4.01 -8.04 11.40
C THR A 102 4.50 -7.55 10.04
N VAL A 103 3.59 -7.24 9.13
CA VAL A 103 3.94 -6.83 7.77
C VAL A 103 4.46 -5.40 7.77
N GLY A 104 3.78 -4.45 8.40
CA GLY A 104 4.12 -3.03 8.31
C GLY A 104 3.76 -2.46 6.94
N TYR A 105 2.59 -1.83 6.84
CA TYR A 105 2.07 -1.26 5.59
C TYR A 105 2.40 0.22 5.49
N GLY A 106 3.00 0.62 4.36
CA GLY A 106 3.24 2.04 4.07
C GLY A 106 1.99 2.76 3.54
N GLN A 107 1.07 2.01 2.94
CA GLN A 107 -0.23 2.49 2.48
C GLN A 107 -1.24 1.35 2.55
N ALA A 108 -2.47 1.60 2.98
CA ALA A 108 -3.50 0.57 2.93
C ALA A 108 -4.88 1.18 2.78
N PHE A 109 -5.80 0.37 2.29
CA PHE A 109 -7.21 0.70 2.27
C PHE A 109 -7.95 -0.26 3.21
N SER A 110 -8.89 0.28 3.97
CA SER A 110 -9.66 -0.49 4.94
C SER A 110 -11.13 -0.16 4.77
N PHE A 111 -11.95 -1.21 4.69
CA PHE A 111 -13.38 -1.09 4.43
C PHE A 111 -14.18 -1.90 5.44
N LYS A 112 -15.39 -1.44 5.75
CA LYS A 112 -16.40 -2.30 6.38
C LYS A 112 -16.97 -3.25 5.34
N TYR A 113 -17.23 -4.50 5.72
CA TYR A 113 -17.94 -5.42 4.85
C TYR A 113 -19.34 -4.87 4.52
N SER A 114 -19.61 -4.78 3.23
CA SER A 114 -20.90 -4.41 2.66
C SER A 114 -21.47 -5.59 1.86
N PRO A 115 -22.65 -6.12 2.22
CA PRO A 115 -23.23 -7.26 1.53
C PRO A 115 -23.57 -6.91 0.09
N ARG A 116 -23.19 -7.79 -0.84
CA ARG A 116 -23.57 -7.67 -2.25
C ARG A 116 -24.63 -8.72 -2.59
N PRO A 117 -25.78 -8.34 -3.16
CA PRO A 117 -26.82 -9.29 -3.56
C PRO A 117 -26.26 -10.44 -4.41
N GLY A 118 -26.70 -11.66 -4.12
CA GLY A 118 -26.29 -12.87 -4.85
C GLY A 118 -24.96 -13.50 -4.39
N THR A 119 -24.35 -13.02 -3.31
CA THR A 119 -23.14 -13.64 -2.73
C THR A 119 -23.49 -14.50 -1.50
N PRO A 120 -22.84 -15.66 -1.29
CA PRO A 120 -23.08 -16.48 -0.11
C PRO A 120 -22.86 -15.76 1.23
N ALA A 121 -21.97 -14.75 1.23
CA ALA A 121 -21.72 -13.95 2.42
C ALA A 121 -22.86 -12.96 2.74
N ALA A 122 -23.62 -12.50 1.74
CA ALA A 122 -24.75 -11.61 1.97
C ALA A 122 -25.92 -12.28 2.69
N GLU A 123 -26.06 -13.61 2.57
CA GLU A 123 -27.13 -14.40 3.19
C GLU A 123 -26.83 -14.79 4.65
N ARG A 124 -25.60 -14.56 5.11
CA ARG A 124 -25.17 -14.87 6.48
C ARG A 124 -25.64 -13.81 7.48
N PRO A 125 -25.80 -14.15 8.77
CA PRO A 125 -25.98 -13.16 9.83
C PRO A 125 -24.86 -12.12 9.81
N GLN A 126 -25.23 -10.86 9.68
CA GLN A 126 -24.29 -9.75 9.61
C GLN A 126 -23.88 -9.32 11.02
N LEU A 127 -22.66 -8.78 11.14
CA LEU A 127 -22.24 -8.12 12.37
C LEU A 127 -22.99 -6.79 12.54
N PRO A 128 -23.28 -6.38 13.80
CA PRO A 128 -23.82 -5.06 14.07
C PRO A 128 -22.90 -3.94 13.56
N GLU A 129 -23.49 -2.84 13.10
CA GLU A 129 -22.76 -1.76 12.45
C GLU A 129 -21.77 -1.07 13.40
N GLU A 130 -22.13 -0.98 14.68
CA GLU A 130 -21.28 -0.44 15.75
C GLU A 130 -19.99 -1.26 15.92
N VAL A 131 -20.05 -2.59 15.79
CA VAL A 131 -18.87 -3.46 15.84
C VAL A 131 -17.99 -3.24 14.61
N LYS A 132 -18.60 -3.12 13.42
CA LYS A 132 -17.84 -2.84 12.19
C LYS A 132 -17.14 -1.48 12.24
N ALA A 133 -17.81 -0.47 12.79
CA ALA A 133 -17.27 0.88 12.94
C ALA A 133 -16.13 0.95 13.95
N GLU A 134 -16.27 0.29 15.10
CA GLU A 134 -15.24 0.20 16.13
C GLU A 134 -13.97 -0.50 15.61
N ARG A 135 -14.12 -1.64 14.94
CA ARG A 135 -13.01 -2.36 14.32
C ARG A 135 -12.32 -1.57 13.23
N LEU A 136 -13.10 -0.91 12.36
CA LEU A 136 -12.53 -0.07 11.31
C LEU A 136 -11.67 1.05 11.94
N ALA A 137 -12.16 1.70 13.00
CA ALA A 137 -11.41 2.77 13.67
C ALA A 137 -10.10 2.27 14.28
N ARG A 138 -10.09 1.10 14.95
CA ARG A 138 -8.86 0.49 15.48
C ARG A 138 -7.86 0.12 14.40
N LEU A 139 -8.34 -0.49 13.31
CA LEU A 139 -7.49 -0.85 12.17
C LEU A 139 -6.91 0.40 11.50
N GLN A 140 -7.72 1.42 11.26
CA GLN A 140 -7.28 2.69 10.67
C GLN A 140 -6.25 3.39 11.54
N ALA A 141 -6.43 3.42 12.86
CA ALA A 141 -5.45 4.01 13.77
C ALA A 141 -4.06 3.34 13.65
N LEU A 142 -4.02 2.01 13.53
CA LEU A 142 -2.78 1.26 13.32
C LEU A 142 -2.16 1.55 11.94
N LEU A 143 -2.96 1.46 10.87
CA LEU A 143 -2.51 1.70 9.50
C LEU A 143 -2.00 3.14 9.32
N ASP A 144 -2.70 4.13 9.88
CA ASP A 144 -2.30 5.55 9.83
C ASP A 144 -0.99 5.79 10.58
N ALA A 145 -0.77 5.11 11.70
CA ALA A 145 0.50 5.17 12.43
C ALA A 145 1.66 4.61 11.60
N GLN A 146 1.47 3.45 10.94
CA GLN A 146 2.48 2.84 10.08
C GLN A 146 2.75 3.66 8.81
N ALA A 147 1.69 4.18 8.16
CA ALA A 147 1.81 5.04 6.99
C ALA A 147 2.54 6.34 7.32
N ARG A 148 2.25 6.96 8.48
CA ARG A 148 2.94 8.15 8.95
C ARG A 148 4.41 7.87 9.24
N ALA A 149 4.73 6.77 9.93
CA ALA A 149 6.11 6.37 10.19
C ALA A 149 6.89 6.12 8.89
N THR A 150 6.25 5.48 7.90
CA THR A 150 6.83 5.24 6.57
C THR A 150 7.10 6.55 5.84
N GLN A 151 6.14 7.48 5.85
CA GLN A 151 6.30 8.79 5.23
C GLN A 151 7.38 9.63 5.94
N GLU A 152 7.45 9.59 7.27
CA GLU A 152 8.47 10.29 8.05
C GLU A 152 9.88 9.77 7.75
N ALA A 153 10.02 8.45 7.58
CA ALA A 153 11.28 7.82 7.18
C ALA A 153 11.75 8.22 5.76
N MET A 154 10.92 8.94 4.98
CA MET A 154 11.33 9.52 3.71
C MET A 154 12.12 10.81 3.88
N VAL A 155 12.00 11.52 5.01
CA VAL A 155 12.71 12.78 5.25
C VAL A 155 14.22 12.54 5.23
N GLY A 156 14.94 13.37 4.49
CA GLY A 156 16.38 13.26 4.24
C GLY A 156 16.76 12.33 3.08
N ARG A 157 15.82 11.52 2.56
CA ARG A 157 16.06 10.67 1.39
C ARG A 157 15.89 11.47 0.09
N GLU A 158 16.56 11.01 -0.95
CA GLU A 158 16.32 11.45 -2.33
C GLU A 158 15.38 10.47 -3.02
N LEU A 159 14.30 11.00 -3.59
CA LEU A 159 13.28 10.25 -4.30
C LEU A 159 13.21 10.71 -5.76
N SER A 160 12.81 9.82 -6.65
CA SER A 160 12.51 10.12 -8.05
C SER A 160 11.04 10.51 -8.19
N VAL A 161 10.78 11.78 -8.52
CA VAL A 161 9.43 12.35 -8.57
C VAL A 161 9.04 12.65 -10.00
N LEU A 162 7.96 12.05 -10.47
CA LEU A 162 7.28 12.52 -11.69
C LEU A 162 6.42 13.73 -11.32
N PHE A 163 6.75 14.91 -11.81
CA PHE A 163 5.90 16.09 -11.66
C PHE A 163 4.73 16.04 -12.65
N GLU A 164 3.52 16.29 -12.17
CA GLU A 164 2.29 16.07 -12.95
C GLU A 164 1.56 17.38 -13.22
N LYS A 165 1.69 18.37 -12.32
CA LYS A 165 0.93 19.63 -12.40
C LYS A 165 1.49 20.73 -11.49
N PRO A 166 1.07 21.99 -11.70
CA PRO A 166 1.30 23.06 -10.74
C PRO A 166 0.67 22.77 -9.37
N GLY A 167 1.32 23.26 -8.32
CA GLY A 167 0.89 23.21 -6.94
C GLY A 167 0.01 24.39 -6.55
N ARG A 168 -0.20 24.55 -5.23
CA ARG A 168 -1.04 25.63 -4.69
C ARG A 168 -0.28 26.94 -4.49
N MET A 169 1.03 26.86 -4.33
CA MET A 169 1.92 28.00 -4.12
C MET A 169 2.61 28.38 -5.43
N GLU A 170 3.00 29.65 -5.55
CA GLU A 170 3.76 30.13 -6.70
C GLU A 170 5.08 29.35 -6.86
N GLY A 171 5.40 28.96 -8.09
CA GLY A 171 6.58 28.16 -8.42
C GLY A 171 6.54 26.71 -7.94
N GLN A 172 5.49 26.27 -7.23
CA GLN A 172 5.38 24.91 -6.74
C GLN A 172 4.87 23.98 -7.83
N LEU A 173 5.48 22.80 -7.96
CA LEU A 173 4.94 21.66 -8.69
C LEU A 173 4.57 20.53 -7.73
N VAL A 174 3.60 19.71 -8.15
CA VAL A 174 3.15 18.52 -7.42
C VAL A 174 3.35 17.29 -8.31
N GLY A 175 3.86 16.23 -7.70
CA GLY A 175 4.16 14.98 -8.37
C GLY A 175 4.02 13.76 -7.47
N ARG A 176 4.43 12.62 -8.01
CA ARG A 176 4.42 11.31 -7.34
C ARG A 176 5.81 10.69 -7.36
N SER A 177 6.30 10.34 -6.17
CA SER A 177 7.53 9.55 -6.02
C SER A 177 7.41 8.14 -6.61
N GLU A 178 8.52 7.42 -6.70
CA GLU A 178 8.59 5.99 -7.01
C GLU A 178 7.83 5.10 -6.01
N TYR A 179 7.49 5.65 -4.83
CA TYR A 179 6.65 5.02 -3.80
C TYR A 179 5.19 5.52 -3.78
N LEU A 180 4.79 6.32 -4.79
CA LEU A 180 3.47 6.94 -4.94
C LEU A 180 3.07 7.97 -3.88
N HIS A 181 3.97 8.33 -2.95
CA HIS A 181 3.76 9.50 -2.09
C HIS A 181 3.61 10.76 -2.94
N ALA A 182 2.65 11.61 -2.58
CA ALA A 182 2.53 12.94 -3.16
C ALA A 182 3.73 13.76 -2.70
N VAL A 183 4.46 14.35 -3.64
CA VAL A 183 5.60 15.23 -3.36
C VAL A 183 5.33 16.59 -3.96
N HIS A 184 5.67 17.66 -3.25
CA HIS A 184 5.68 19.01 -3.80
C HIS A 184 7.04 19.66 -3.59
N ALA A 185 7.47 20.43 -4.59
CA ALA A 185 8.73 21.16 -4.57
C ALA A 185 8.60 22.44 -5.41
N VAL A 186 9.44 23.43 -5.13
CA VAL A 186 9.60 24.58 -6.04
C VAL A 186 10.44 24.12 -7.23
N ALA A 187 9.91 24.29 -8.44
CA ALA A 187 10.49 23.72 -9.65
C ALA A 187 10.02 24.48 -10.90
N ASP A 188 10.84 24.45 -11.95
CA ASP A 188 10.47 25.03 -13.24
C ASP A 188 9.30 24.26 -13.89
N PRO A 189 8.25 24.93 -14.41
CA PRO A 189 7.10 24.27 -15.04
C PRO A 189 7.44 23.30 -16.18
N SER A 190 8.60 23.45 -16.82
CA SER A 190 9.09 22.51 -17.85
C SER A 190 9.26 21.08 -17.33
N LEU A 191 9.43 20.88 -16.02
CA LEU A 191 9.54 19.54 -15.41
C LEU A 191 8.21 18.79 -15.33
N ILE A 192 7.07 19.41 -15.66
CA ILE A 192 5.80 18.70 -15.76
C ILE A 192 5.91 17.60 -16.84
N GLY A 193 5.58 16.37 -16.47
CA GLY A 193 5.73 15.18 -17.31
C GLY A 193 7.12 14.54 -17.25
N GLN A 194 8.05 15.11 -16.47
CA GLN A 194 9.42 14.61 -16.32
C GLN A 194 9.68 14.07 -14.91
N ILE A 195 10.57 13.09 -14.82
CA ILE A 195 11.08 12.58 -13.54
C ILE A 195 12.30 13.41 -13.14
N ALA A 196 12.28 13.95 -11.93
CA ALA A 196 13.42 14.65 -11.34
C ALA A 196 13.74 14.12 -9.95
N ARG A 197 15.00 14.26 -9.54
CA ARG A 197 15.46 13.87 -8.21
C ARG A 197 15.11 14.96 -7.20
N VAL A 198 14.45 14.57 -6.11
CA VAL A 198 13.98 15.49 -5.07
C VAL A 198 14.45 14.98 -3.72
N ARG A 199 15.18 15.81 -2.98
CA ARG A 199 15.51 15.55 -1.58
C ARG A 199 14.32 15.95 -0.71
N ILE A 200 13.81 14.99 0.06
CA ILE A 200 12.66 15.23 0.93
C ILE A 200 13.12 15.98 2.18
N THR A 201 12.51 17.14 2.42
CA THR A 201 12.87 18.02 3.53
C THR A 201 11.84 17.99 4.65
N ARG A 202 10.57 17.67 4.34
CA ARG A 202 9.50 17.64 5.35
C ARG A 202 8.42 16.63 5.01
N SER A 203 7.90 15.98 6.05
CA SER A 203 6.65 15.22 6.01
C SER A 203 5.48 16.12 6.45
N ALA A 204 4.39 16.11 5.68
CA ALA A 204 3.14 16.82 5.98
C ALA A 204 1.97 15.82 5.91
N PRO A 205 0.76 16.16 6.38
CA PRO A 205 -0.39 15.26 6.26
C PRO A 205 -0.58 14.81 4.80
N HIS A 206 -0.38 13.51 4.55
CA HIS A 206 -0.51 12.84 3.25
C HIS A 206 0.35 13.40 2.10
N SER A 207 1.42 14.14 2.39
CA SER A 207 2.34 14.65 1.38
C SER A 207 3.74 14.87 1.92
N LEU A 208 4.71 14.89 1.01
CA LEU A 208 6.10 15.23 1.26
C LEU A 208 6.41 16.58 0.62
N ALA A 209 7.18 17.40 1.31
CA ALA A 209 7.84 18.57 0.75
C ALA A 209 9.29 18.22 0.45
N GLY A 210 9.83 18.75 -0.65
CA GLY A 210 11.21 18.56 -0.99
C GLY A 210 11.77 19.65 -1.88
N GLU A 211 13.05 19.50 -2.19
CA GLU A 211 13.85 20.41 -3.02
C GLU A 211 14.52 19.60 -4.12
N LEU A 212 14.62 20.19 -5.32
CA LEU A 212 15.38 19.58 -6.42
C LEU A 212 16.85 19.42 -6.01
N VAL A 213 17.46 18.30 -6.42
CA VAL A 213 18.89 18.00 -6.21
C VAL A 213 19.72 18.47 -7.39
#